data_AF-R5GMM7-F1
#
_entry.id   AF-R5GMM7-F1
#
_cell.length_a   1.000
_cell.length_b   1.000
_cell.length_c   1.000
_cell.angle_alpha   90.00
_cell.angle_beta   90.00
_cell.angle_gamma   90.00
#
_symmetry.space_group_name_H-M   'P 1'
#
loop_
_entity.id
_entity.type
_entity.pdbx_description
1 polymer ?
#
loop_
_entity_poly.entity_id
_entity_poly.type
_entity_poly.pdbx_seq_one_letter_code
_entity_poly.pdbx_strand_id
1 'polypeptide(L)'
;MDELKETKTTPEENTPPAEITETAETQADGEYTGMSKKKAAFLKVLPMLIVLACTGLFAWGIKTIIGIFYAPHDEVFTKTDGETQYTIVKCYQNPSSYFYVYNSDAFVFNEADYDNVAGEHNDAHLTRVPEVYFVLNETAPDMETTTVKLLAEGNGLKVFQFGEFVLYRLEGQYGVFAPLRDYTESATSRKNDLYVVRQLLKNDNWEKFEMPYRTDENFRDILEKLEWHLDTEYVEDQ
;
A
#
# COMPACT_ATOMS: atom_id res chain seq x y z
N MET A 1 24.30 30.47 47.02
CA MET A 1 25.03 31.53 47.73
C MET A 1 25.04 32.70 46.77
N ASP A 2 23.98 33.51 46.85
CA ASP A 2 23.90 34.71 47.69
C ASP A 2 24.34 35.89 46.81
N GLU A 3 23.72 37.06 46.76
CA GLU A 3 22.60 37.72 47.42
C GLU A 3 22.31 38.93 46.50
N LEU A 4 21.06 39.24 46.17
CA LEU A 4 20.38 40.45 46.67
C LEU A 4 21.26 41.70 46.79
N LYS A 5 20.92 42.75 46.03
CA LYS A 5 20.31 44.00 46.55
C LYS A 5 20.08 45.01 45.41
N GLU A 6 18.82 45.41 45.13
CA GLU A 6 18.05 46.48 45.80
C GLU A 6 18.59 47.89 45.45
N THR A 7 17.85 48.96 45.18
CA THR A 7 16.41 49.34 45.28
C THR A 7 16.32 50.66 44.48
N LYS A 8 15.18 51.13 43.95
CA LYS A 8 14.15 52.01 44.57
C LYS A 8 13.46 52.71 43.37
N THR A 9 12.17 53.01 43.28
CA THR A 9 11.13 53.43 44.24
C THR A 9 9.78 53.36 43.48
N THR A 10 8.80 52.55 43.89
CA THR A 10 7.58 52.85 44.71
C THR A 10 6.34 53.32 43.89
N PRO A 11 5.12 53.27 44.43
CA PRO A 11 4.13 52.22 44.13
C PRO A 11 2.81 52.79 43.58
N GLU A 12 1.94 51.96 43.02
CA GLU A 12 0.50 52.28 43.03
C GLU A 12 -0.29 51.03 43.41
N GLU A 13 -0.95 51.13 44.56
CA GLU A 13 -1.88 50.14 45.08
C GLU A 13 -3.31 50.70 44.95
N ASN A 14 -4.19 49.84 44.43
CA ASN A 14 -5.63 49.71 44.71
C ASN A 14 -6.64 50.73 44.17
N THR A 15 -7.41 50.29 43.15
CA THR A 15 -8.90 50.27 43.21
C THR A 15 -9.46 49.15 42.29
N PRO A 16 -10.58 48.47 42.63
CA PRO A 16 -11.04 47.18 42.08
C PRO A 16 -11.92 47.32 40.81
N PRO A 17 -12.34 46.21 40.14
CA PRO A 17 -12.46 46.16 38.68
C PRO A 17 -13.72 46.85 38.16
N ALA A 18 -13.55 47.72 37.15
CA ALA A 18 -14.68 48.19 36.36
C ALA A 18 -15.11 47.07 35.40
N GLU A 19 -16.29 46.54 35.70
CA GLU A 19 -17.13 45.71 34.86
C GLU A 19 -17.12 46.21 33.41
N ILE A 20 -16.47 45.46 32.52
CA ILE A 20 -16.52 45.74 31.08
C ILE A 20 -17.87 45.22 30.62
N THR A 21 -18.87 46.09 30.60
CA THR A 21 -20.14 45.84 29.94
C THR A 21 -19.84 45.56 28.47
N GLU A 22 -19.97 44.30 28.06
CA GLU A 22 -19.95 43.88 26.67
C GLU A 22 -21.18 44.47 25.98
N THR A 23 -21.07 45.70 25.47
CA THR A 23 -21.87 46.09 24.30
C THR A 23 -21.24 45.38 23.12
N ALA A 24 -21.72 44.17 22.85
CA ALA A 24 -21.61 43.56 21.54
C ALA A 24 -22.17 44.57 20.53
N GLU A 25 -21.29 45.30 19.84
CA GLU A 25 -21.67 45.87 18.57
C GLU A 25 -22.06 44.69 17.70
N THR A 26 -23.36 44.51 17.50
CA THR A 26 -23.88 43.68 16.42
C THR A 26 -23.18 44.17 15.16
N GLN A 27 -22.22 43.37 14.66
CA GLN A 27 -21.74 43.51 13.30
C GLN A 27 -22.99 43.60 12.43
N ALA A 28 -23.14 44.72 11.74
CA ALA A 28 -24.24 44.90 10.82
C ALA A 28 -24.05 43.87 9.70
N ASP A 29 -24.72 42.74 9.84
CA ASP A 29 -25.04 41.82 8.76
C ASP A 29 -25.53 42.69 7.61
N GLY A 30 -24.73 42.81 6.54
CA GLY A 30 -25.07 43.63 5.38
C GLY A 30 -26.50 43.29 4.94
N GLU A 31 -27.42 44.20 5.27
CA GLU A 31 -28.84 43.93 5.17
C GLU A 31 -29.18 43.82 3.69
N TYR A 32 -29.60 42.63 3.23
CA TYR A 32 -30.07 42.39 1.87
C TYR A 32 -31.43 43.08 1.62
N THR A 33 -31.54 44.37 1.90
CA THR A 33 -32.77 45.13 1.80
C THR A 33 -33.10 45.42 0.33
N GLY A 34 -34.32 45.05 -0.08
CA GLY A 34 -34.81 45.17 -1.46
C GLY A 34 -34.76 43.87 -2.29
N MET A 35 -34.25 42.76 -1.74
CA MET A 35 -34.17 41.48 -2.46
C MET A 35 -35.25 40.47 -2.02
N SER A 36 -35.73 39.63 -2.95
CA SER A 36 -36.69 38.58 -2.61
C SER A 36 -36.08 37.57 -1.63
N LYS A 37 -36.87 37.02 -0.69
CA LYS A 37 -36.39 36.06 0.34
C LYS A 37 -35.57 34.91 -0.24
N LYS A 38 -35.90 34.45 -1.46
CA LYS A 38 -35.17 33.41 -2.18
C LYS A 38 -33.75 33.85 -2.58
N LYS A 39 -33.59 35.10 -3.04
CA LYS A 39 -32.28 35.66 -3.41
C LYS A 39 -31.39 35.88 -2.18
N ALA A 40 -31.95 36.40 -1.09
CA ALA A 40 -31.22 36.58 0.16
C ALA A 40 -30.75 35.24 0.76
N ALA A 41 -31.60 34.20 0.73
CA ALA A 41 -31.22 32.86 1.16
C ALA A 41 -30.10 32.26 0.28
N PHE A 42 -30.17 32.44 -1.05
CA PHE A 42 -29.13 31.98 -1.95
C PHE A 42 -27.79 32.71 -1.70
N LEU A 43 -27.79 34.02 -1.52
CA LEU A 43 -26.58 34.80 -1.22
C LEU A 43 -25.92 34.41 0.11
N LYS A 44 -26.68 33.97 1.11
CA LYS A 44 -26.13 33.43 2.36
C LYS A 44 -25.43 32.08 2.18
N VAL A 45 -25.88 31.26 1.23
CA VAL A 45 -25.30 29.93 0.94
C VAL A 45 -24.22 30.01 -0.15
N LEU A 46 -24.17 31.10 -0.91
CA LEU A 46 -23.23 31.32 -2.01
C LEU A 46 -21.75 31.18 -1.59
N PRO A 47 -21.26 31.74 -0.47
CA PRO A 47 -19.87 31.52 -0.04
C PRO A 47 -19.54 30.04 0.18
N MET A 48 -20.47 29.27 0.77
CA MET A 48 -20.29 27.84 0.99
C MET A 48 -20.27 27.05 -0.33
N LEU A 49 -21.12 27.41 -1.29
CA LEU A 49 -21.11 26.81 -2.64
C LEU A 49 -19.83 27.13 -3.41
N ILE A 50 -19.31 28.35 -3.28
CA ILE A 50 -18.03 28.75 -3.89
C ILE A 50 -16.90 27.92 -3.28
N VAL A 51 -16.86 27.76 -1.95
CA VAL A 51 -15.86 26.91 -1.29
C VAL A 51 -15.96 25.46 -1.77
N LEU A 52 -17.16 24.86 -1.81
CA LEU A 52 -17.35 23.50 -2.33
C LEU A 52 -16.89 23.34 -3.79
N ALA A 53 -17.22 24.31 -4.64
CA ALA A 53 -16.80 24.30 -6.04
C ALA A 53 -15.27 24.45 -6.17
N CYS A 54 -14.66 25.37 -5.43
CA CYS A 54 -13.21 25.58 -5.41
C CYS A 54 -12.47 24.36 -4.86
N THR A 55 -12.94 23.74 -3.78
CA THR A 55 -12.35 22.51 -3.23
C THR A 55 -12.47 21.35 -4.22
N GLY A 56 -13.62 21.17 -4.87
CA GLY A 56 -13.80 20.14 -5.90
C GLY A 56 -12.89 20.34 -7.11
N LEU A 57 -12.81 21.57 -7.63
CA LEU A 57 -11.91 21.94 -8.73
C LEU A 57 -10.43 21.79 -8.35
N PHE A 58 -10.08 22.12 -7.11
CA PHE A 58 -8.71 21.98 -6.60
C PHE A 58 -8.32 20.51 -6.43
N ALA A 59 -9.19 19.67 -5.85
CA ALA A 59 -8.97 18.24 -5.76
C ALA A 59 -8.84 17.58 -7.14
N TRP A 60 -9.70 17.97 -8.09
CA TRP A 60 -9.61 17.52 -9.48
C TRP A 60 -8.30 17.97 -10.15
N GLY A 61 -7.89 19.22 -9.95
CA GLY A 61 -6.64 19.76 -10.46
C GLY A 61 -5.40 19.04 -9.91
N ILE A 62 -5.38 18.75 -8.60
CA ILE A 62 -4.31 17.96 -7.97
C ILE A 62 -4.27 16.55 -8.56
N LYS A 63 -5.41 15.85 -8.63
CA LYS A 63 -5.47 14.49 -9.21
C LYS A 63 -4.97 14.47 -10.66
N THR A 64 -5.32 15.50 -11.44
CA THR A 64 -4.85 15.64 -12.82
C THR A 64 -3.34 15.85 -12.90
N ILE A 65 -2.77 16.74 -12.07
CA ILE A 65 -1.32 17.01 -12.07
C ILE A 65 -0.54 15.78 -11.58
N ILE A 66 -0.99 15.12 -10.50
CA ILE A 66 -0.37 13.90 -10.00
C ILE A 66 -0.43 12.80 -11.05
N GLY A 67 -1.57 12.64 -11.74
CA GLY A 67 -1.71 11.69 -12.83
C GLY A 67 -0.74 11.94 -13.99
N ILE A 68 -0.36 13.18 -14.27
CA ILE A 68 0.61 13.48 -15.34
C ILE A 68 2.06 13.17 -14.92
N PHE A 69 2.45 13.50 -13.69
CA PHE A 69 3.85 13.37 -13.24
C PHE A 69 4.18 12.04 -12.55
N TYR A 70 3.16 11.34 -12.06
CA TYR A 70 3.27 10.09 -11.30
C TYR A 70 2.39 8.98 -11.89
N ALA A 71 2.04 9.05 -13.18
CA ALA A 71 1.37 7.94 -13.86
C ALA A 71 2.20 6.66 -13.67
N PRO A 72 1.67 5.63 -12.99
CA PRO A 72 2.31 4.33 -12.97
C PRO A 72 2.40 3.82 -14.41
N HIS A 73 3.58 3.34 -14.78
CA HIS A 73 3.79 2.70 -16.06
C HIS A 73 3.75 1.19 -15.86
N ASP A 74 2.81 0.53 -16.51
CA ASP A 74 2.66 -0.91 -16.49
C ASP A 74 3.44 -1.55 -17.63
N GLU A 75 4.34 -2.46 -17.28
CA GLU A 75 4.97 -3.37 -18.22
C GLU A 75 4.29 -4.73 -18.10
N VAL A 76 3.87 -5.30 -19.23
CA VAL A 76 3.14 -6.56 -19.26
C VAL A 76 3.99 -7.64 -19.90
N PHE A 77 4.19 -8.73 -19.16
CA PHE A 77 4.94 -9.89 -19.59
C PHE A 77 4.03 -11.12 -19.63
N THR A 78 4.43 -12.10 -20.42
CA THR A 78 3.74 -13.39 -20.51
C THR A 78 4.72 -14.49 -20.18
N LYS A 79 4.34 -15.39 -19.26
CA LYS A 79 5.11 -16.59 -18.90
C LYS A 79 4.25 -17.82 -19.07
N THR A 80 4.88 -18.93 -19.46
CA THR A 80 4.19 -20.20 -19.66
C THR A 80 4.75 -21.23 -18.70
N ASP A 81 3.86 -21.94 -18.02
CA ASP A 81 4.17 -23.06 -17.12
C ASP A 81 3.33 -24.27 -17.56
N GLY A 82 3.97 -25.23 -18.23
CA GLY A 82 3.28 -26.34 -18.88
C GLY A 82 2.27 -25.84 -19.91
N GLU A 83 0.99 -26.13 -19.69
CA GLU A 83 -0.13 -25.70 -20.55
C GLU A 83 -0.75 -24.36 -20.11
N THR A 84 -0.37 -23.85 -18.94
CA THR A 84 -0.96 -22.62 -18.38
C THR A 84 -0.12 -21.41 -18.76
N GLN A 85 -0.79 -20.34 -19.19
CA GLN A 85 -0.16 -19.06 -19.45
C GLN A 85 -0.51 -18.07 -18.33
N TYR A 86 0.49 -17.32 -17.89
CA TYR A 86 0.36 -16.27 -16.89
C TYR A 86 0.71 -14.92 -17.47
N THR A 87 -0.10 -13.93 -17.14
CA THR A 87 0.15 -12.51 -17.43
C THR A 87 0.76 -11.89 -16.18
N ILE A 88 1.97 -11.35 -16.30
CA ILE A 88 2.64 -10.64 -15.23
C ILE A 88 2.58 -9.16 -15.54
N VAL A 89 1.97 -8.39 -14.65
CA VAL A 89 1.96 -6.93 -14.73
C VAL A 89 2.97 -6.40 -13.72
N LYS A 90 3.97 -5.67 -14.21
CA LYS A 90 4.94 -4.93 -13.42
C LYS A 90 4.55 -3.46 -13.45
N CYS A 91 4.10 -2.94 -12.31
CA CYS A 91 3.79 -1.53 -12.12
C CYS A 91 4.97 -0.87 -11.40
N TYR A 92 5.60 0.12 -12.04
CA TYR A 92 6.70 0.87 -11.42
C TYR A 92 6.18 2.08 -10.63
N GLN A 93 6.50 2.14 -9.34
CA GLN A 93 6.21 3.28 -8.46
C GLN A 93 7.46 3.63 -7.65
N ASN A 94 8.33 4.51 -8.18
CA ASN A 94 9.59 4.89 -7.52
C ASN A 94 9.41 5.16 -6.00
N PRO A 95 10.08 4.42 -5.09
CA PRO A 95 11.22 3.50 -5.33
C PRO A 95 10.86 2.01 -5.53
N SER A 96 9.60 1.62 -5.42
CA SER A 96 9.14 0.23 -5.40
C SER A 96 8.60 -0.26 -6.74
N SER A 97 8.71 -1.56 -6.99
CA SER A 97 8.07 -2.25 -8.12
C SER A 97 7.01 -3.21 -7.61
N TYR A 98 5.81 -3.12 -8.16
CA TYR A 98 4.67 -3.96 -7.84
C TYR A 98 4.55 -5.03 -8.91
N PHE A 99 4.37 -6.28 -8.52
CA PHE A 99 4.22 -7.40 -9.45
C PHE A 99 2.92 -8.14 -9.17
N TYR A 100 2.10 -8.27 -10.21
CA TYR A 100 0.84 -9.00 -10.16
C TYR A 100 0.90 -10.16 -11.15
N VAL A 101 0.57 -11.36 -10.69
CA VAL A 101 0.52 -12.55 -11.54
C VAL A 101 -0.94 -12.94 -11.73
N TYR A 102 -1.39 -13.04 -12.98
CA TYR A 102 -2.74 -13.46 -13.34
C TYR A 102 -2.71 -14.70 -14.21
N ASN A 103 -3.72 -15.56 -14.10
CA ASN A 103 -3.99 -16.58 -15.10
C ASN A 103 -4.51 -15.90 -16.38
N SER A 104 -3.82 -16.09 -17.51
CA SER A 104 -4.14 -15.44 -18.79
C SER A 104 -5.48 -15.88 -19.38
N ASP A 105 -6.01 -17.05 -18.98
CA ASP A 105 -7.35 -17.49 -19.40
C ASP A 105 -8.46 -16.67 -18.72
N ALA A 106 -8.19 -16.15 -17.52
CA ALA A 106 -9.13 -15.39 -16.71
C ALA A 106 -8.92 -13.87 -16.79
N PHE A 107 -7.77 -13.42 -17.30
CA PHE A 107 -7.37 -12.02 -17.30
C PHE A 107 -6.74 -11.61 -18.63
N VAL A 108 -7.28 -10.54 -19.21
CA VAL A 108 -6.69 -9.85 -20.36
C VAL A 108 -6.37 -8.43 -19.94
N PHE A 109 -5.10 -8.04 -20.06
CA PHE A 109 -4.68 -6.69 -19.73
C PHE A 109 -5.26 -5.68 -20.73
N ASN A 110 -5.80 -4.58 -20.21
CA ASN A 110 -6.28 -3.44 -20.98
C ASN A 110 -5.76 -2.16 -20.32
N GLU A 111 -4.86 -1.46 -20.99
CA GLU A 111 -4.22 -0.22 -20.49
C GLU A 111 -5.25 0.85 -20.10
N ALA A 112 -6.33 0.97 -20.87
CA ALA A 112 -7.39 1.95 -20.61
C ALA A 112 -8.11 1.78 -19.26
N ASP A 113 -8.05 0.59 -18.66
CA ASP A 113 -8.61 0.33 -17.33
C ASP A 113 -7.76 1.00 -16.22
N TYR A 114 -6.55 1.47 -16.56
CA TYR A 114 -5.54 1.97 -15.62
C TYR A 114 -5.07 3.42 -15.90
N ASP A 115 -5.47 4.02 -17.02
CA ASP A 115 -5.05 5.38 -17.42
C ASP A 115 -5.45 6.51 -16.44
N ASN A 116 -6.44 6.29 -15.57
CA ASN A 116 -7.03 7.35 -14.72
C ASN A 116 -6.93 7.10 -13.20
N VAL A 117 -6.19 6.08 -12.77
CA VAL A 117 -6.14 5.63 -11.36
C VAL A 117 -4.87 6.11 -10.65
N ALA A 118 -4.45 7.35 -10.88
CA ALA A 118 -3.33 7.96 -10.15
C ALA A 118 -3.56 7.87 -8.63
N GLY A 119 -2.74 7.06 -7.95
CA GLY A 119 -2.85 6.76 -6.51
C GLY A 119 -3.76 5.58 -6.13
N GLU A 120 -4.60 5.07 -7.05
CA GLU A 120 -5.53 3.94 -6.86
C GLU A 120 -5.12 2.70 -7.70
N HIS A 121 -3.98 2.78 -8.39
CA HIS A 121 -3.52 1.77 -9.34
C HIS A 121 -3.32 0.38 -8.74
N ASN A 122 -2.82 0.32 -7.51
CA ASN A 122 -2.70 -0.93 -6.77
C ASN A 122 -4.09 -1.55 -6.51
N ASP A 123 -5.05 -0.74 -6.09
CA ASP A 123 -6.41 -1.22 -5.81
C ASP A 123 -7.12 -1.68 -7.10
N ALA A 124 -6.84 -1.04 -8.23
CA ALA A 124 -7.35 -1.44 -9.54
C ALA A 124 -6.88 -2.86 -9.91
N HIS A 125 -5.59 -3.16 -9.74
CA HIS A 125 -5.06 -4.50 -9.93
C HIS A 125 -5.61 -5.51 -8.91
N LEU A 126 -5.65 -5.16 -7.62
CA LEU A 126 -6.15 -6.06 -6.57
C LEU A 126 -7.64 -6.40 -6.76
N THR A 127 -8.44 -5.49 -7.34
CA THR A 127 -9.84 -5.74 -7.69
C THR A 127 -10.00 -6.81 -8.78
N ARG A 128 -8.97 -7.02 -9.61
CA ARG A 128 -8.92 -8.11 -10.60
C ARG A 128 -8.49 -9.44 -10.00
N VAL A 129 -8.19 -9.46 -8.69
CA VAL A 129 -7.99 -10.67 -7.90
C VAL A 129 -6.83 -11.52 -8.47
N PRO A 130 -5.59 -11.00 -8.43
CA PRO A 130 -4.43 -11.73 -8.93
C PRO A 130 -4.26 -13.09 -8.23
N GLU A 131 -3.55 -13.99 -8.90
CA GLU A 131 -3.19 -15.29 -8.32
C GLU A 131 -2.23 -15.09 -7.15
N VAL A 132 -1.21 -14.26 -7.36
CA VAL A 132 -0.27 -13.79 -6.34
C VAL A 132 0.18 -12.37 -6.65
N TYR A 133 0.64 -11.65 -5.62
CA TYR A 133 1.12 -10.28 -5.72
C TYR A 133 2.25 -10.05 -4.70
N PHE A 134 3.22 -9.23 -5.06
CA PHE A 134 4.22 -8.73 -4.12
C PHE A 134 4.80 -7.37 -4.52
N VAL A 135 5.45 -6.71 -3.56
CA VAL A 135 6.15 -5.45 -3.72
C VAL A 135 7.63 -5.65 -3.50
N LEU A 136 8.45 -5.10 -4.38
CA LEU A 136 9.89 -5.14 -4.29
C LEU A 136 10.46 -3.72 -4.14
N ASN A 137 11.21 -3.49 -3.07
CA ASN A 137 11.82 -2.19 -2.75
C ASN A 137 13.28 -2.07 -3.19
N GLU A 138 13.64 -2.80 -4.24
CA GLU A 138 14.99 -2.87 -4.81
C GLU A 138 14.89 -2.98 -6.34
N THR A 139 16.03 -3.18 -6.99
CA THR A 139 16.11 -3.35 -8.44
C THR A 139 15.17 -4.47 -8.90
N ALA A 140 14.24 -4.12 -9.79
CA ALA A 140 13.31 -5.08 -10.38
C ALA A 140 14.09 -6.21 -11.09
N PRO A 141 13.70 -7.48 -10.90
CA PRO A 141 14.31 -8.59 -11.62
C PRO A 141 14.01 -8.49 -13.12
N ASP A 142 14.91 -9.03 -13.93
CA ASP A 142 14.72 -9.13 -15.37
C ASP A 142 13.63 -10.16 -15.69
N MET A 143 12.49 -9.69 -16.17
CA MET A 143 11.35 -10.55 -16.45
C MET A 143 11.59 -11.52 -17.59
N GLU A 144 12.56 -11.31 -18.48
CA GLU A 144 12.89 -12.28 -19.53
C GLU A 144 13.47 -13.57 -18.93
N THR A 145 14.34 -13.42 -17.92
CA THR A 145 15.05 -14.53 -17.28
C THR A 145 14.38 -15.04 -15.99
N THR A 146 13.47 -14.26 -15.40
CA THR A 146 12.77 -14.64 -14.17
C THR A 146 11.80 -15.80 -14.41
N THR A 147 11.94 -16.86 -13.61
CA THR A 147 11.01 -18.00 -13.57
C THR A 147 9.72 -17.61 -12.87
N VAL A 148 8.57 -17.92 -13.46
CA VAL A 148 7.25 -17.81 -12.82
C VAL A 148 6.52 -19.13 -12.99
N LYS A 149 6.24 -19.80 -11.88
CA LYS A 149 5.79 -21.21 -11.91
C LYS A 149 4.87 -21.53 -10.75
N LEU A 150 3.84 -22.34 -10.97
CA LEU A 150 2.99 -22.85 -9.91
C LEU A 150 3.66 -24.03 -9.19
N LEU A 151 3.91 -23.89 -7.90
CA LEU A 151 4.52 -24.94 -7.07
C LEU A 151 3.46 -25.84 -6.45
N ALA A 152 2.45 -25.24 -5.84
CA ALA A 152 1.40 -25.95 -5.11
C ALA A 152 0.05 -25.22 -5.20
N GLU A 153 -1.03 -25.98 -5.24
CA GLU A 153 -2.40 -25.48 -5.20
C GLU A 153 -3.29 -26.45 -4.41
N GLY A 154 -4.23 -25.91 -3.62
CA GLY A 154 -5.25 -26.69 -2.91
C GLY A 154 -5.71 -26.04 -1.60
N ASN A 155 -6.92 -26.37 -1.13
CA ASN A 155 -7.47 -25.86 0.14
C ASN A 155 -7.39 -24.32 0.30
N GLY A 156 -7.64 -23.57 -0.79
CA GLY A 156 -7.55 -22.11 -0.76
C GLY A 156 -6.12 -21.54 -0.75
N LEU A 157 -5.10 -22.40 -0.89
CA LEU A 157 -3.71 -22.02 -1.08
C LEU A 157 -3.34 -22.09 -2.57
N LYS A 158 -2.64 -21.06 -3.05
CA LYS A 158 -1.83 -21.09 -4.27
C LYS A 158 -0.42 -20.64 -3.93
N VAL A 159 0.60 -21.35 -4.42
CA VAL A 159 2.01 -21.06 -4.19
C VAL A 159 2.73 -21.00 -5.52
N PHE A 160 3.42 -19.91 -5.78
CA PHE A 160 4.18 -19.64 -6.98
C PHE A 160 5.66 -19.42 -6.66
N GLN A 161 6.53 -19.91 -7.52
CA GLN A 161 7.89 -19.41 -7.63
C GLN A 161 7.86 -18.12 -8.47
N PHE A 162 8.55 -17.10 -8.00
CA PHE A 162 8.86 -15.89 -8.75
C PHE A 162 10.36 -15.61 -8.61
N GLY A 163 11.16 -16.07 -9.57
CA GLY A 163 12.62 -16.05 -9.47
C GLY A 163 13.11 -16.80 -8.23
N GLU A 164 13.70 -16.06 -7.30
CA GLU A 164 14.16 -16.58 -6.00
C GLU A 164 13.10 -16.54 -4.88
N PHE A 165 11.97 -15.88 -5.12
CA PHE A 165 10.90 -15.69 -4.16
C PHE A 165 9.88 -16.83 -4.24
N VAL A 166 9.26 -17.12 -3.11
CA VAL A 166 8.04 -17.91 -3.02
C VAL A 166 6.91 -16.95 -2.69
N LEU A 167 5.98 -16.79 -3.64
CA LEU A 167 4.76 -16.02 -3.48
C LEU A 167 3.61 -16.96 -3.17
N TYR A 168 2.66 -16.52 -2.36
CA TYR A 168 1.48 -17.31 -2.12
C TYR A 168 0.22 -16.46 -1.91
N ARG A 169 -0.92 -17.11 -2.11
CA ARG A 169 -2.23 -16.62 -1.72
C ARG A 169 -2.93 -17.69 -0.92
N LEU A 170 -3.17 -17.41 0.36
CA LEU A 170 -3.80 -18.31 1.32
C LEU A 170 -5.10 -17.68 1.81
N GLU A 171 -6.24 -18.30 1.49
CA GLU A 171 -7.58 -17.84 1.91
C GLU A 171 -7.85 -16.35 1.58
N GLY A 172 -7.27 -15.86 0.48
CA GLY A 172 -7.39 -14.46 0.05
C GLY A 172 -6.31 -13.53 0.56
N GLN A 173 -5.45 -13.97 1.48
CA GLN A 173 -4.29 -13.20 1.94
C GLN A 173 -3.05 -13.50 1.08
N TYR A 174 -2.38 -12.46 0.61
CA TYR A 174 -1.15 -12.57 -0.16
C TYR A 174 0.06 -12.61 0.76
N GLY A 175 1.08 -13.36 0.38
CA GLY A 175 2.36 -13.31 1.04
C GLY A 175 3.55 -13.70 0.19
N VAL A 176 4.74 -13.43 0.74
CA VAL A 176 6.01 -13.58 0.06
C VAL A 176 7.10 -13.85 1.08
N PHE A 177 7.96 -14.82 0.77
CA PHE A 177 9.23 -15.00 1.45
C PHE A 177 10.32 -15.36 0.45
N ALA A 178 11.57 -15.07 0.82
CA ALA A 178 12.73 -15.30 -0.04
C ALA A 178 13.59 -16.43 0.56
N PRO A 179 13.31 -17.71 0.27
CA PRO A 179 13.99 -18.84 0.91
C PRO A 179 15.49 -18.89 0.61
N LEU A 180 15.95 -18.25 -0.47
CA LEU A 180 17.36 -18.22 -0.86
C LEU A 180 18.13 -17.04 -0.28
N ARG A 181 17.45 -16.10 0.39
CA ARG A 181 18.04 -14.99 1.11
C ARG A 181 18.22 -15.35 2.59
N ASP A 182 18.83 -14.46 3.37
CA ASP A 182 18.82 -14.63 4.81
C ASP A 182 17.37 -14.61 5.30
N TYR A 183 16.97 -15.71 5.94
CA TYR A 183 15.61 -16.15 6.28
C TYR A 183 14.75 -15.15 7.07
N THR A 184 15.32 -14.01 7.45
CA THR A 184 14.71 -12.96 8.27
C THR A 184 13.85 -11.99 7.46
N GLU A 185 13.98 -11.95 6.12
CA GLU A 185 13.20 -11.05 5.27
C GLU A 185 11.88 -11.70 4.78
N SER A 186 10.84 -11.63 5.62
CA SER A 186 9.46 -11.89 5.19
C SER A 186 8.61 -10.65 5.44
N ALA A 187 7.76 -10.32 4.47
CA ALA A 187 6.78 -9.25 4.58
C ALA A 187 5.45 -9.74 5.21
N THR A 188 5.34 -11.03 5.55
CA THR A 188 4.08 -11.67 5.94
C THR A 188 4.09 -12.37 7.28
N SER A 189 2.91 -12.80 7.72
CA SER A 189 2.75 -13.52 8.98
C SER A 189 3.58 -14.80 8.97
N ARG A 190 4.52 -14.91 9.92
CA ARG A 190 5.41 -16.08 10.09
C ARG A 190 4.65 -17.41 10.15
N LYS A 191 3.43 -17.39 10.71
CA LYS A 191 2.55 -18.56 10.76
C LYS A 191 2.11 -19.03 9.37
N ASN A 192 1.77 -18.11 8.47
CA ASN A 192 1.36 -18.44 7.10
C ASN A 192 2.56 -18.95 6.31
N ASP A 193 3.73 -18.32 6.48
CA ASP A 193 4.97 -18.78 5.84
C ASP A 193 5.32 -20.21 6.29
N LEU A 194 5.23 -20.51 7.60
CA LEU A 194 5.44 -21.86 8.14
C LEU A 194 4.46 -22.88 7.55
N TYR A 195 3.18 -22.51 7.42
CA TYR A 195 2.18 -23.36 6.79
C TYR A 195 2.53 -23.67 5.33
N VAL A 196 2.93 -22.65 4.56
CA VAL A 196 3.31 -22.79 3.14
C VAL A 196 4.56 -23.67 2.99
N VAL A 197 5.59 -23.45 3.82
CA VAL A 197 6.80 -24.29 3.86
C VAL A 197 6.44 -25.75 4.11
N ARG A 198 5.56 -26.03 5.08
CA ARG A 198 5.06 -27.39 5.35
C ARG A 198 4.28 -27.98 4.17
N GLN A 199 3.49 -27.18 3.45
CA GLN A 199 2.80 -27.67 2.25
C GLN A 199 3.75 -27.97 1.09
N LEU A 200 4.86 -27.22 0.97
CA LEU A 200 5.90 -27.51 0.00
C LEU A 200 6.61 -28.83 0.31
N LEU A 201 6.92 -29.08 1.59
CA LEU A 201 7.58 -30.31 2.06
C LEU A 201 6.68 -31.56 2.02
N LYS A 202 5.37 -31.44 2.28
CA LYS A 202 4.47 -32.58 2.51
C LYS A 202 4.19 -33.46 1.27
N ASN A 203 4.27 -32.92 0.06
CA ASN A 203 3.89 -33.61 -1.17
C ASN A 203 4.95 -33.50 -2.26
N ASP A 204 6.21 -33.29 -1.89
CA ASP A 204 7.32 -33.07 -2.82
C ASP A 204 7.09 -31.91 -3.81
N ASN A 205 6.20 -30.98 -3.46
CA ASN A 205 5.92 -29.78 -4.28
C ASN A 205 7.17 -28.90 -4.43
N TRP A 206 8.11 -28.99 -3.47
CA TRP A 206 9.41 -28.35 -3.51
C TRP A 206 10.25 -28.78 -4.73
N GLU A 207 10.06 -29.98 -5.28
CA GLU A 207 10.84 -30.48 -6.43
C GLU A 207 10.60 -29.67 -7.71
N LYS A 208 9.45 -28.98 -7.78
CA LYS A 208 9.13 -28.12 -8.92
C LYS A 208 9.92 -26.82 -8.90
N PHE A 209 10.48 -26.43 -7.76
CA PHE A 209 11.22 -25.18 -7.62
C PHE A 209 12.53 -25.25 -8.38
N GLU A 210 12.76 -24.28 -9.26
CA GLU A 210 13.95 -24.20 -10.08
C GLU A 210 14.97 -23.28 -9.42
N MET A 211 16.09 -23.84 -8.95
CA MET A 211 17.14 -23.07 -8.28
C MET A 211 17.78 -22.06 -9.24
N PRO A 212 17.64 -20.73 -9.01
CA PRO A 212 18.09 -19.72 -9.96
C PRO A 212 19.61 -19.49 -9.96
N TYR A 213 20.29 -19.65 -8.82
CA TYR A 213 21.74 -19.37 -8.71
C TYR A 213 22.53 -20.23 -7.69
N ARG A 214 21.88 -20.94 -6.75
CA ARG A 214 22.56 -21.83 -5.78
C ARG A 214 22.36 -23.30 -6.15
N THR A 215 23.15 -23.81 -7.09
CA THR A 215 23.02 -25.20 -7.57
C THR A 215 23.77 -26.21 -6.70
N ASP A 216 24.54 -25.73 -5.73
CA ASP A 216 25.28 -26.52 -4.74
C ASP A 216 24.46 -26.90 -3.51
N GLU A 217 23.35 -26.19 -3.27
CA GLU A 217 22.41 -26.47 -2.17
C GLU A 217 21.17 -27.21 -2.68
N ASN A 218 20.59 -28.06 -1.82
CA ASN A 218 19.29 -28.67 -2.08
C ASN A 218 18.19 -27.77 -1.52
N PHE A 219 17.20 -27.41 -2.35
CA PHE A 219 16.06 -26.60 -1.93
C PHE A 219 15.29 -27.21 -0.75
N ARG A 220 15.21 -28.55 -0.68
CA ARG A 220 14.60 -29.25 0.45
C ARG A 220 15.30 -28.92 1.76
N ASP A 221 16.63 -28.95 1.79
CA ASP A 221 17.42 -28.67 3.00
C ASP A 221 17.25 -27.21 3.44
N ILE A 222 17.10 -26.29 2.48
CA ILE A 222 16.79 -24.88 2.74
C ILE A 222 15.40 -24.76 3.39
N LEU A 223 14.39 -25.44 2.85
CA LEU A 223 13.04 -25.44 3.41
C LEU A 223 12.98 -26.07 4.81
N GLU A 224 13.72 -27.14 5.08
CA GLU A 224 13.77 -27.78 6.41
C GLU A 224 14.40 -26.86 7.45
N LYS A 225 15.47 -26.12 7.10
CA LYS A 225 16.05 -25.09 7.97
C LYS A 225 15.06 -23.96 8.25
N LEU A 226 14.34 -23.52 7.21
CA LEU A 226 13.34 -22.47 7.32
C LEU A 226 12.15 -22.91 8.18
N GLU A 227 11.68 -24.16 8.04
CA GLU A 227 10.63 -24.72 8.89
C GLU A 227 11.06 -24.68 10.36
N TRP A 228 12.25 -25.18 10.67
CA TRP A 228 12.77 -25.21 12.04
C TRP A 228 12.90 -23.81 12.65
N HIS A 229 13.39 -22.85 11.87
CA HIS A 229 13.52 -21.47 12.30
C HIS A 229 12.15 -20.83 12.60
N LEU A 230 11.20 -20.94 11.68
CA LEU A 230 9.85 -20.38 11.84
C LEU A 230 9.05 -21.05 12.97
N ASP A 231 9.21 -22.36 13.16
CA ASP A 231 8.56 -23.10 14.24
C ASP A 231 9.12 -22.69 15.61
N THR A 232 10.43 -22.41 15.69
CA THR A 232 11.07 -21.92 16.92
C THR A 232 10.60 -20.50 17.28
N GLU A 233 10.60 -19.57 16.31
CA GLU A 233 10.08 -18.21 16.53
C GLU A 233 8.61 -18.23 16.97
N TYR A 234 7.79 -19.10 16.37
CA TYR A 234 6.37 -19.19 16.73
C TYR A 234 6.12 -19.71 18.15
N VAL A 235 7.03 -20.52 18.71
CA VAL A 235 6.94 -21.01 20.09
C VAL A 235 7.35 -19.93 21.09
N GLU A 236 8.27 -19.03 20.72
CA GLU A 236 8.70 -17.93 21.58
C GLU A 236 7.67 -16.78 21.67
N ASP A 237 6.79 -16.64 20.66
CA ASP A 237 5.74 -15.63 20.59
C ASP A 237 4.40 -16.01 21.28
N GLN A 238 4.32 -17.18 21.94
CA GLN A 238 3.14 -17.65 22.71
C GLN A 238 3.27 -17.41 24.22
#